data_AF-S0GKB4-F1
#
_entry.id   AF-S0GKB4-F1
#
_cell.length_a   1.000
_cell.length_b   1.000
_cell.length_c   1.000
_cell.angle_alpha   90.00
_cell.angle_beta   90.00
_cell.angle_gamma   90.00
#
_symmetry.space_group_name_H-M   'P 1'
#
loop_
_entity.id
_entity.type
_entity.pdbx_description
1 polymer ?
#
loop_
_entity_poly.entity_id
_entity_poly.type
_entity_poly.pdbx_seq_one_letter_code
_entity_poly.pdbx_strand_id
1 'polypeptide(L)'
;MEQIKDSFKHDFNLAVKSFNEKDYKTFFRNIRPAMELLGKLAIYDILGENDAIDLLEGDTSIEWKRDAKIYKISQYPANHKPTGREFCELVPQVYYTKHSDITTTRLDEKKKRLKRGLDSCASALSRYYSIASEFGSHTGSTDMDVKVQAIGCASFFMGYFDYMKSNKVLSSSTIVFLQGLDVFQYDNPSVVEESSRQIEELITEIEKKETDLLSAQKLQAVAEQQRLEAEQHTFEVESQLEVLQKQIADLQEQLANKQAVDTKNIEISSVGIKAPSVQEKGSYHFKEIMRGVAKGNDVDENSMDDDQLDLIEYTNDKSMLVAGCAGSGKSVIAMHKAEQLYAEGEDVILIAYTKSLNGFMRVGKPDASFRFYYHHQWKKLNMPKADYIIVDEIQDFTREEIQEFIAATKKCFLFFGDTAQSIYRQYGKQTMTIAQISEMTGLNTLQLFNNYRLPRPVAKITQNYVGVDVPEYKEKVYQNKETELPRFVHTETPEEEFSSIVQIVAQHPNKSIGILYHSNESVLQMSKHMIERGFQCEFKYNDTDGEKHNVSNLNFNTLIPKIMTYHSAKGLQFDIVILPQYNGAFDVESKKALYVAMTRTMHKLYVLYLTLELLSPLKEVPSHLYLKSL
;
A
#
# COMPACT_ATOMS: atom_id res chain seq x y z
N MET A 1 8.30 -28.99 31.49
CA MET A 1 9.36 -27.95 31.39
C MET A 1 10.79 -28.53 31.37
N GLU A 2 11.20 -29.40 32.32
CA GLU A 2 12.59 -29.90 32.38
C GLU A 2 13.04 -30.67 31.12
N GLN A 3 12.18 -31.49 30.52
CA GLN A 3 12.50 -32.15 29.25
C GLN A 3 12.82 -31.15 28.11
N ILE A 4 12.14 -29.99 28.08
CA ILE A 4 12.40 -28.94 27.09
C ILE A 4 13.76 -28.30 27.35
N LYS A 5 14.13 -28.08 28.62
CA LYS A 5 15.46 -27.57 29.00
C LYS A 5 16.55 -28.55 28.59
N ASP A 6 16.37 -29.84 28.83
CA ASP A 6 17.36 -30.87 28.44
C ASP A 6 17.53 -30.95 26.93
N SER A 7 16.43 -30.99 26.16
CA SER A 7 16.47 -30.98 24.69
C SER A 7 17.07 -29.68 24.15
N PHE A 8 16.69 -28.53 24.71
CA PHE A 8 17.21 -27.23 24.27
C PHE A 8 18.71 -27.14 24.53
N LYS A 9 19.16 -27.52 25.73
CA LYS A 9 20.58 -27.54 26.08
C LYS A 9 21.37 -28.44 25.14
N HIS A 10 20.83 -29.62 24.82
CA HIS A 10 21.47 -30.54 23.88
C HIS A 10 21.64 -29.91 22.49
N ASP A 11 20.56 -29.44 21.88
CA ASP A 11 20.57 -28.90 20.52
C ASP A 11 21.38 -27.60 20.42
N PHE A 12 21.23 -26.72 21.42
CA PHE A 12 21.95 -25.45 21.48
C PHE A 12 23.45 -25.67 21.65
N ASN A 13 23.88 -26.53 22.57
CA ASN A 13 25.31 -26.80 22.77
C ASN A 13 25.93 -27.51 21.55
N LEU A 14 25.18 -28.39 20.86
CA LEU A 14 25.63 -28.93 19.58
C LEU A 14 25.77 -27.86 18.51
N ALA A 15 24.87 -26.89 18.45
CA ALA A 15 24.99 -25.76 17.54
C ALA A 15 26.24 -24.92 17.88
N VAL A 16 26.46 -24.58 19.15
CA VAL A 16 27.66 -23.86 19.62
C VAL A 16 28.93 -24.60 19.23
N LYS A 17 28.98 -25.92 19.46
CA LYS A 17 30.12 -26.75 19.06
C LYS A 17 30.37 -26.66 17.55
N SER A 18 29.36 -26.86 16.72
CA SER A 18 29.50 -26.78 15.25
C SER A 18 29.91 -25.38 14.77
N PHE A 19 29.41 -24.32 15.41
CA PHE A 19 29.82 -22.95 15.14
C PHE A 19 31.32 -22.76 15.42
N ASN A 20 31.78 -23.20 16.60
CA ASN A 20 33.18 -23.09 17.03
C ASN A 20 34.12 -23.94 16.15
N GLU A 21 33.63 -25.06 15.62
CA GLU A 21 34.33 -25.91 14.64
C GLU A 21 34.27 -25.36 13.20
N LYS A 22 33.60 -24.22 12.98
CA LYS A 22 33.38 -23.57 11.67
C LYS A 22 32.53 -24.39 10.70
N ASP A 23 31.76 -25.35 11.20
CA ASP A 23 30.74 -26.09 10.45
C ASP A 23 29.39 -25.36 10.54
N TYR A 24 29.25 -24.30 9.75
CA TYR A 24 28.07 -23.43 9.79
C TYR A 24 26.79 -24.11 9.27
N LYS A 25 26.90 -25.15 8.43
CA LYS A 25 25.73 -25.91 7.95
C LYS A 25 25.17 -26.77 9.07
N THR A 26 26.03 -27.49 9.78
CA THR A 26 25.61 -28.28 10.95
C THR A 26 25.14 -27.38 12.09
N PHE A 27 25.75 -26.19 12.26
CA PHE A 27 25.23 -25.14 13.16
C PHE A 27 23.76 -24.83 12.85
N PHE A 28 23.41 -24.50 11.60
CA PHE A 28 22.02 -24.17 11.24
C PHE A 28 21.06 -25.35 11.41
N ARG A 29 21.52 -26.58 11.15
CA ARG A 29 20.73 -27.79 11.39
C ARG A 29 20.36 -27.97 12.87
N ASN A 30 21.30 -27.66 13.78
CA ASN A 30 21.12 -27.85 15.22
C ASN A 30 20.46 -26.63 15.90
N ILE A 31 20.71 -25.41 15.44
CA ILE A 31 20.15 -24.20 16.05
C ILE A 31 18.67 -24.02 15.75
N ARG A 32 18.18 -24.55 14.62
CA ARG A 32 16.77 -24.48 14.21
C ARG A 32 15.82 -25.13 15.24
N PRO A 33 15.98 -26.41 15.63
CA PRO A 33 15.14 -26.99 16.69
C PRO A 33 15.36 -26.30 18.04
N ALA A 34 16.57 -25.80 18.33
CA ALA A 34 16.82 -25.04 19.56
C ALA A 34 15.99 -23.75 19.65
N MET A 35 15.79 -23.01 18.54
CA MET A 35 14.93 -21.81 18.52
C MET A 35 13.48 -22.13 18.90
N GLU A 36 12.94 -23.22 18.35
CA GLU A 36 11.60 -23.68 18.68
C GLU A 36 11.49 -24.06 20.16
N LEU A 37 12.47 -24.80 20.69
CA LEU A 37 12.51 -25.18 22.10
C LEU A 37 12.67 -23.97 23.03
N LEU A 38 13.40 -22.94 22.60
CA LEU A 38 13.53 -21.67 23.32
C LEU A 38 12.20 -20.92 23.41
N GLY A 39 11.45 -20.85 22.31
CA GLY A 39 10.10 -20.28 22.29
C GLY A 39 9.17 -21.01 23.27
N LYS A 40 9.16 -22.35 23.21
CA LYS A 40 8.38 -23.18 24.15
C LYS A 40 8.80 -22.95 25.60
N LEU A 41 10.10 -22.92 25.89
CA LEU A 41 10.64 -22.69 27.22
C LEU A 41 10.18 -21.34 27.78
N ALA A 42 10.25 -20.27 26.96
CA ALA A 42 9.79 -18.94 27.35
C ALA A 42 8.27 -18.91 27.61
N ILE A 43 7.46 -19.58 26.79
CA ILE A 43 6.01 -19.70 27.00
C ILE A 43 5.70 -20.40 28.33
N TYR A 44 6.36 -21.53 28.61
CA TYR A 44 6.23 -22.23 29.89
C TYR A 44 6.60 -21.36 31.09
N ASP A 45 7.68 -20.59 30.97
CA ASP A 45 8.19 -19.74 32.04
C ASP A 45 7.25 -18.56 32.34
N ILE A 46 6.62 -17.99 31.31
CA ILE A 46 5.74 -16.81 31.45
C ILE A 46 4.31 -17.21 31.86
N LEU A 47 3.73 -18.25 31.25
CA LEU A 47 2.33 -18.64 31.51
C LEU A 47 2.17 -19.57 32.71
N GLY A 48 3.18 -20.37 33.01
CA GLY A 48 3.06 -21.51 33.91
C GLY A 48 2.58 -22.77 33.19
N GLU A 49 2.70 -23.92 33.85
CA GLU A 49 2.61 -25.25 33.22
C GLU A 49 1.27 -25.54 32.54
N ASN A 50 0.14 -25.29 33.21
CA ASN A 50 -1.18 -25.62 32.67
C ASN A 50 -1.53 -24.79 31.43
N ASP A 51 -1.47 -23.46 31.55
CA ASP A 51 -1.80 -22.53 30.45
C ASP A 51 -0.85 -22.68 29.26
N ALA A 52 0.43 -23.02 29.51
CA ALA A 52 1.41 -23.26 28.45
C ALA A 52 1.13 -24.55 27.69
N ILE A 53 0.73 -25.65 28.35
CA ILE A 53 0.40 -26.91 27.66
C ILE A 53 -0.75 -26.68 26.69
N ASP A 54 -1.84 -26.08 27.16
CA ASP A 54 -3.03 -25.85 26.35
C ASP A 54 -2.73 -24.96 25.13
N LEU A 55 -1.90 -23.93 25.30
CA LEU A 55 -1.51 -23.03 24.21
C LEU A 55 -0.59 -23.74 23.19
N LEU A 56 0.35 -24.56 23.65
CA LEU A 56 1.30 -25.26 22.79
C LEU A 56 0.66 -26.42 22.01
N GLU A 57 -0.38 -27.05 22.58
CA GLU A 57 -1.17 -28.07 21.91
C GLU A 57 -2.24 -27.49 20.97
N GLY A 58 -2.53 -26.18 21.09
CA GLY A 58 -3.52 -25.46 20.27
C GLY A 58 -4.94 -25.50 20.82
N ASP A 59 -5.11 -26.01 22.04
CA ASP A 59 -6.39 -26.08 22.76
C ASP A 59 -6.85 -24.68 23.22
N THR A 60 -5.91 -23.77 23.44
CA THR A 60 -6.17 -22.34 23.66
C THR A 60 -5.42 -21.48 22.64
N SER A 61 -5.82 -20.23 22.52
CA SER A 61 -5.20 -19.25 21.62
C SER A 61 -4.99 -17.92 22.31
N ILE A 62 -4.17 -17.05 21.74
CA ILE A 62 -4.03 -15.66 22.22
C ILE A 62 -4.87 -14.76 21.32
N GLU A 63 -5.74 -13.98 21.92
CA GLU A 63 -6.62 -13.03 21.25
C GLU A 63 -6.29 -11.60 21.65
N TRP A 64 -6.27 -10.69 20.67
CA TRP A 64 -6.18 -9.26 20.91
C TRP A 64 -7.57 -8.66 21.14
N LYS A 65 -7.82 -8.16 22.35
CA LYS A 65 -9.07 -7.46 22.68
C LYS A 65 -8.93 -5.98 22.34
N ARG A 66 -9.42 -5.59 21.16
CA ARG A 66 -9.33 -4.23 20.60
C ARG A 66 -9.86 -3.14 21.54
N ASP A 67 -11.03 -3.34 22.14
CA ASP A 67 -11.66 -2.34 23.03
C ASP A 67 -10.80 -1.99 24.25
N ALA A 68 -10.07 -2.99 24.77
CA ALA A 68 -9.23 -2.84 25.95
C ALA A 68 -7.75 -2.64 25.61
N LYS A 69 -7.34 -2.85 24.34
CA LYS A 69 -5.95 -2.85 23.87
C LYS A 69 -5.04 -3.77 24.70
N ILE A 70 -5.49 -5.00 24.91
CA ILE A 70 -4.78 -6.02 25.68
C ILE A 70 -4.83 -7.38 24.99
N TYR A 71 -3.79 -8.17 25.16
CA TYR A 71 -3.80 -9.59 24.80
C TYR A 71 -4.46 -10.39 25.93
N LYS A 72 -5.27 -11.39 25.56
CA LYS A 72 -5.84 -12.35 26.50
C LYS A 72 -5.74 -13.77 25.96
N ILE A 73 -5.58 -14.72 26.86
CA ILE A 73 -5.76 -16.14 26.52
C ILE A 73 -7.25 -16.38 26.30
N SER A 74 -7.57 -16.89 25.11
CA SER A 74 -8.88 -17.30 24.69
C SER A 74 -9.05 -18.80 24.94
N GLN A 75 -10.20 -19.20 25.47
CA GLN A 75 -10.57 -20.60 25.64
C GLN A 75 -10.99 -21.26 24.32
N TYR A 76 -11.04 -20.50 23.22
CA TYR A 76 -11.28 -21.05 21.89
C TYR A 76 -9.97 -21.58 21.30
N PRO A 77 -9.97 -22.79 20.73
CA PRO A 77 -8.79 -23.38 20.14
C PRO A 77 -8.31 -22.56 18.93
N ALA A 78 -7.01 -22.61 18.68
CA ALA A 78 -6.43 -21.96 17.51
C ALA A 78 -6.92 -22.63 16.20
N ASN A 79 -6.95 -21.88 15.10
CA ASN A 79 -7.33 -22.41 13.78
C ASN A 79 -6.43 -23.58 13.33
N HIS A 80 -5.20 -23.64 13.84
CA HIS A 80 -4.31 -24.78 13.76
C HIS A 80 -3.38 -24.82 14.98
N LYS A 81 -2.81 -26.01 15.24
CA LYS A 81 -1.77 -26.18 16.27
C LYS A 81 -0.52 -25.33 15.92
N PRO A 82 0.03 -24.52 16.83
CA PRO A 82 1.23 -23.74 16.56
C PRO A 82 2.44 -24.65 16.28
N THR A 83 3.29 -24.28 15.32
CA THR A 83 4.49 -25.05 14.95
C THR A 83 5.70 -24.19 14.59
N GLY A 84 6.90 -24.71 14.87
CA GLY A 84 8.16 -24.13 14.39
C GLY A 84 8.36 -22.67 14.79
N ARG A 85 8.42 -21.76 13.80
CA ARG A 85 8.66 -20.32 14.00
C ARG A 85 7.57 -19.62 14.80
N GLU A 86 6.33 -20.14 14.79
CA GLU A 86 5.18 -19.50 15.43
C GLU A 86 5.38 -19.42 16.95
N PHE A 87 6.11 -20.36 17.54
CA PHE A 87 6.45 -20.30 18.96
C PHE A 87 7.30 -19.07 19.31
N CYS A 88 8.15 -18.58 18.40
CA CYS A 88 8.95 -17.37 18.61
C CYS A 88 8.07 -16.11 18.60
N GLU A 89 7.06 -16.08 17.71
CA GLU A 89 6.12 -14.97 17.56
C GLU A 89 5.10 -14.89 18.70
N LEU A 90 4.80 -16.04 19.34
CA LEU A 90 3.91 -16.10 20.49
C LEU A 90 4.54 -15.55 21.77
N VAL A 91 5.87 -15.55 21.94
CA VAL A 91 6.53 -15.14 23.20
C VAL A 91 6.17 -13.71 23.63
N PRO A 92 6.26 -12.67 22.78
CA PRO A 92 5.85 -11.33 23.16
C PRO A 92 4.36 -11.25 23.51
N GLN A 93 3.50 -11.91 22.71
CA GLN A 93 2.05 -11.91 22.93
C GLN A 93 1.71 -12.52 24.30
N VAL A 94 2.32 -13.66 24.61
CA VAL A 94 2.25 -14.33 25.91
C VAL A 94 2.67 -13.39 27.04
N TYR A 95 3.81 -12.71 26.88
CA TYR A 95 4.27 -11.73 27.87
C TYR A 95 3.25 -10.61 28.10
N TYR A 96 2.67 -10.08 27.04
CA TYR A 96 1.66 -9.02 27.12
C TYR A 96 0.35 -9.46 27.77
N THR A 97 0.00 -10.76 27.73
CA THR A 97 -1.17 -11.25 28.48
C THR A 97 -1.01 -11.10 30.00
N LYS A 98 0.21 -11.29 30.53
CA LYS A 98 0.52 -11.10 31.95
C LYS A 98 0.86 -9.66 32.30
N HIS A 99 1.30 -8.87 31.31
CA HIS A 99 1.71 -7.48 31.46
C HIS A 99 0.89 -6.54 30.57
N SER A 100 -0.43 -6.56 30.78
CA SER A 100 -1.39 -5.77 29.99
C SER A 100 -1.12 -4.26 29.98
N ASP A 101 -0.43 -3.75 31.00
CA ASP A 101 -0.01 -2.36 31.11
C ASP A 101 1.03 -1.95 30.05
N ILE A 102 1.70 -2.90 29.40
CA ILE A 102 2.70 -2.70 28.34
C ILE A 102 2.03 -2.52 26.95
N THR A 103 0.75 -2.83 26.81
CA THR A 103 -0.01 -2.67 25.56
C THR A 103 -1.09 -1.59 25.60
N THR A 104 -1.29 -0.94 26.76
CA THR A 104 -2.30 0.12 26.94
C THR A 104 -1.86 1.49 26.37
N THR A 105 -2.77 2.47 26.29
CA THR A 105 -2.54 3.79 25.67
C THR A 105 -1.69 4.77 26.49
N ARG A 106 -1.41 4.50 27.76
CA ARG A 106 -0.62 5.38 28.65
C ARG A 106 0.71 4.71 29.02
N LEU A 107 1.55 4.44 28.02
CA LEU A 107 2.87 3.87 28.24
C LEU A 107 3.87 4.95 28.64
N ASP A 108 4.62 4.70 29.71
CA ASP A 108 5.88 5.38 29.93
C ASP A 108 6.91 4.94 28.86
N GLU A 109 7.94 5.76 28.65
CA GLU A 109 8.96 5.49 27.62
C GLU A 109 9.72 4.17 27.85
N LYS A 110 9.82 3.68 29.09
CA LYS A 110 10.48 2.41 29.39
C LYS A 110 9.65 1.23 28.89
N LYS A 111 8.33 1.25 29.11
CA LYS A 111 7.41 0.21 28.61
C LYS A 111 7.32 0.21 27.09
N LYS A 112 7.34 1.39 26.45
CA LYS A 112 7.41 1.47 24.97
C LYS A 112 8.70 0.86 24.42
N ARG A 113 9.85 1.09 25.08
CA ARG A 113 11.14 0.50 24.70
C ARG A 113 11.13 -1.02 24.90
N LEU A 114 10.53 -1.49 25.99
CA LEU A 114 10.40 -2.93 26.28
C LEU A 114 9.53 -3.64 25.22
N LYS A 115 8.34 -3.10 24.91
CA LYS A 115 7.47 -3.67 23.88
C LYS A 115 8.18 -3.77 22.52
N ARG A 116 8.77 -2.65 22.07
CA ARG A 116 9.49 -2.60 20.79
C ARG A 116 10.65 -3.60 20.74
N GLY A 117 11.41 -3.74 21.83
CA GLY A 117 12.51 -4.68 21.86
C GLY A 117 12.05 -6.14 21.84
N LEU A 118 10.98 -6.48 22.56
CA LEU A 118 10.39 -7.82 22.51
C LEU A 118 9.87 -8.19 21.11
N ASP A 119 9.13 -7.29 20.47
CA ASP A 119 8.61 -7.48 19.11
C ASP A 119 9.77 -7.63 18.09
N SER A 120 10.84 -6.85 18.27
CA SER A 120 12.07 -6.95 17.46
C SER A 120 12.80 -8.28 17.68
N CYS A 121 12.88 -8.77 18.92
CA CYS A 121 13.50 -10.06 19.22
C CYS A 121 12.75 -11.22 18.58
N ALA A 122 11.41 -11.20 18.64
CA ALA A 122 10.58 -12.22 17.98
C ALA A 122 10.77 -12.22 16.46
N SER A 123 10.75 -11.03 15.84
CA SER A 123 10.99 -10.87 14.39
C SER A 123 12.37 -11.40 13.98
N ALA A 124 13.41 -11.12 14.78
CA ALA A 124 14.76 -11.60 14.54
C ALA A 124 14.86 -13.14 14.69
N LEU A 125 14.23 -13.72 15.72
CA LEU A 125 14.15 -15.18 15.90
C LEU A 125 13.45 -15.85 14.72
N SER A 126 12.30 -15.34 14.26
CA SER A 126 11.59 -15.87 13.09
C SER A 126 12.45 -15.81 11.83
N ARG A 127 13.16 -14.69 11.61
CA ARG A 127 14.09 -14.55 10.49
C ARG A 127 15.20 -15.62 10.54
N TYR A 128 15.86 -15.77 11.69
CA TYR A 128 16.93 -16.76 11.83
C TYR A 128 16.42 -18.20 11.76
N TYR A 129 15.19 -18.47 12.21
CA TYR A 129 14.55 -19.77 12.03
C TYR A 129 14.36 -20.11 10.55
N SER A 130 13.87 -19.16 9.75
CA SER A 130 13.72 -19.33 8.30
C SER A 130 15.06 -19.56 7.61
N ILE A 131 16.08 -18.76 7.95
CA ILE A 131 17.46 -18.93 7.45
C ILE A 131 18.01 -20.31 7.82
N ALA A 132 17.81 -20.75 9.06
CA ALA A 132 18.26 -22.05 9.53
C ALA A 132 17.54 -23.21 8.83
N SER A 133 16.26 -23.04 8.50
CA SER A 133 15.49 -24.03 7.72
C SER A 133 15.97 -24.14 6.28
N GLU A 134 16.40 -23.02 5.69
CA GLU A 134 16.93 -22.95 4.33
C GLU A 134 18.32 -23.59 4.23
N PHE A 135 19.25 -23.25 5.14
CA PHE A 135 20.59 -23.84 5.14
C PHE A 135 20.63 -25.29 5.66
N GLY A 136 19.69 -25.67 6.54
CA GLY A 136 19.60 -27.00 7.13
C GLY A 136 18.95 -28.05 6.22
N SER A 137 18.16 -27.63 5.23
CA SER A 137 17.54 -28.52 4.23
C SER A 137 18.32 -28.41 2.94
N HIS A 138 18.90 -29.50 2.41
CA HIS A 138 19.79 -29.49 1.22
C HIS A 138 19.10 -29.12 -0.11
N THR A 139 18.20 -28.13 -0.13
CA THR A 139 17.38 -27.73 -1.28
C THR A 139 17.37 -26.21 -1.43
N GLY A 140 18.50 -25.62 -1.85
CA GLY A 140 18.55 -24.19 -2.15
C GLY A 140 19.92 -23.73 -2.68
N SER A 141 19.91 -23.08 -3.85
CA SER A 141 21.02 -22.25 -4.35
C SER A 141 20.80 -20.84 -3.80
N THR A 142 21.41 -20.52 -2.66
CA THR A 142 21.31 -19.21 -2.01
C THR A 142 22.56 -18.39 -2.26
N ASP A 143 22.40 -17.13 -2.70
CA ASP A 143 23.51 -16.14 -2.82
C ASP A 143 23.99 -15.60 -1.45
N MET A 144 23.40 -16.05 -0.33
CA MET A 144 23.75 -15.59 1.01
C MET A 144 24.98 -16.33 1.58
N ASP A 145 25.93 -15.58 2.14
CA ASP A 145 27.10 -16.16 2.81
C ASP A 145 26.71 -16.82 4.14
N VAL A 146 26.78 -18.15 4.19
CA VAL A 146 26.47 -18.99 5.35
C VAL A 146 27.25 -18.55 6.60
N LYS A 147 28.52 -18.15 6.44
CA LYS A 147 29.37 -17.72 7.56
C LYS A 147 28.87 -16.41 8.15
N VAL A 148 28.52 -15.44 7.30
CA VAL A 148 28.00 -14.13 7.75
C VAL A 148 26.69 -14.32 8.50
N GLN A 149 25.78 -15.16 7.97
CA GLN A 149 24.51 -15.44 8.63
C GLN A 149 24.69 -16.18 9.96
N ALA A 150 25.63 -17.13 10.03
CA ALA A 150 25.92 -17.86 11.27
C ALA A 150 26.48 -16.92 12.35
N ILE A 151 27.40 -16.02 12.00
CA ILE A 151 27.96 -15.03 12.92
C ILE A 151 26.85 -14.12 13.46
N GLY A 152 26.01 -13.58 12.58
CA GLY A 152 24.87 -12.75 12.98
C GLY A 152 23.90 -13.49 13.91
N CYS A 153 23.60 -14.76 13.60
CA CYS A 153 22.74 -15.59 14.43
C CYS A 153 23.33 -15.83 15.82
N ALA A 154 24.62 -16.17 15.91
CA ALA A 154 25.31 -16.38 17.18
C ALA A 154 25.33 -15.10 18.04
N SER A 155 25.65 -13.95 17.42
CA SER A 155 25.67 -12.66 18.11
C SER A 155 24.28 -12.24 18.61
N PHE A 156 23.23 -12.56 17.84
CA PHE A 156 21.85 -12.32 18.25
C PHE A 156 21.51 -13.07 19.55
N PHE A 157 21.85 -14.35 19.68
CA PHE A 157 21.53 -15.12 20.90
C PHE A 157 22.19 -14.56 22.16
N MET A 158 23.42 -14.06 22.04
CA MET A 158 24.09 -13.38 23.15
C MET A 158 23.31 -12.14 23.60
N GLY A 159 22.97 -11.25 22.66
CA GLY A 159 22.19 -10.05 22.97
C GLY A 159 20.78 -10.37 23.45
N TYR A 160 20.16 -11.42 22.92
CA TYR A 160 18.82 -11.86 23.31
C TYR A 160 18.77 -12.30 24.77
N PHE A 161 19.68 -13.16 25.22
CA PHE A 161 19.68 -13.61 26.62
C PHE A 161 19.93 -12.45 27.60
N ASP A 162 20.84 -11.54 27.26
CA ASP A 162 21.09 -10.34 28.07
C ASP A 162 19.90 -9.39 28.10
N TYR A 163 19.19 -9.25 26.98
CA TYR A 163 17.98 -8.45 26.89
C TYR A 163 16.84 -9.02 27.76
N MET A 164 16.58 -10.33 27.65
CA MET A 164 15.54 -11.00 28.44
C MET A 164 15.83 -10.91 29.95
N LYS A 165 17.11 -11.01 30.33
CA LYS A 165 17.57 -10.83 31.71
C LYS A 165 17.40 -9.39 32.19
N SER A 166 17.92 -8.42 31.45
CA SER A 166 17.96 -7.00 31.85
C SER A 166 16.56 -6.42 32.03
N ASN A 167 15.61 -6.89 31.21
CA ASN A 167 14.22 -6.47 31.28
C ASN A 167 13.34 -7.37 32.15
N LYS A 168 13.91 -8.39 32.81
CA LYS A 168 13.20 -9.34 33.68
C LYS A 168 11.99 -9.99 32.99
N VAL A 169 12.16 -10.36 31.72
CA VAL A 169 11.12 -10.98 30.92
C VAL A 169 10.93 -12.44 31.33
N LEU A 170 12.04 -13.14 31.61
CA LEU A 170 12.06 -14.52 32.09
C LEU A 170 12.40 -14.59 33.58
N SER A 171 11.96 -15.67 34.23
CA SER A 171 12.24 -15.97 35.62
C SER A 171 13.73 -16.13 35.87
N SER A 172 14.16 -15.85 37.10
CA SER A 172 15.56 -16.00 37.49
C SER A 172 16.07 -17.44 37.30
N SER A 173 15.21 -18.44 37.48
CA SER A 173 15.57 -19.84 37.28
C SER A 173 15.89 -20.17 35.82
N THR A 174 15.09 -19.64 34.89
CA THR A 174 15.29 -19.83 33.45
C THR A 174 16.50 -19.03 32.95
N ILE A 175 16.72 -17.82 33.47
CA ILE A 175 17.94 -17.05 33.17
C ILE A 175 19.20 -17.80 33.63
N VAL A 176 19.23 -18.35 34.86
CA VAL A 176 20.38 -19.14 35.36
C VAL A 176 20.65 -20.35 34.46
N PHE A 177 19.59 -21.02 34.01
CA PHE A 177 19.71 -22.12 33.05
C PHE A 177 20.32 -21.66 31.71
N LEU A 178 19.81 -20.57 31.12
CA LEU A 178 20.31 -20.02 29.85
C LEU A 178 21.78 -19.58 29.94
N GLN A 179 22.19 -19.04 31.09
CA GLN A 179 23.58 -18.65 31.34
C GLN A 179 24.52 -19.85 31.55
N GLY A 180 23.98 -21.06 31.77
CA GLY A 180 24.75 -22.29 31.93
C GLY A 180 24.99 -23.07 30.63
N LEU A 181 24.67 -22.47 29.47
CA LEU A 181 24.89 -23.04 28.14
C LEU A 181 26.31 -22.77 27.63
N ASP A 182 26.71 -23.51 26.60
CA ASP A 182 28.00 -23.28 25.95
C ASP A 182 28.00 -21.93 25.22
N VAL A 183 29.18 -21.32 25.09
CA VAL A 183 29.34 -19.98 24.51
C VAL A 183 29.97 -20.06 23.12
N PHE A 184 29.47 -19.23 22.19
CA PHE A 184 30.06 -19.06 20.86
C PHE A 184 31.44 -18.41 20.96
N GLN A 185 32.44 -19.04 20.34
CA GLN A 185 33.81 -18.56 20.29
C GLN A 185 34.07 -17.89 18.94
N TYR A 186 34.55 -16.65 18.98
CA TYR A 186 34.90 -15.89 17.78
C TYR A 186 36.42 -15.85 17.60
N ASP A 187 36.91 -16.04 16.37
CA ASP A 187 38.34 -16.09 16.03
C ASP A 187 39.10 -14.80 16.42
N ASN A 188 38.40 -13.67 16.57
CA ASN A 188 39.01 -12.40 16.95
C ASN A 188 38.04 -11.56 17.82
N PRO A 189 38.35 -11.34 19.12
CA PRO A 189 37.54 -10.52 20.03
C PRO A 189 37.33 -9.09 19.54
N SER A 190 38.26 -8.57 18.73
CA SER A 190 38.15 -7.21 18.18
C SER A 190 36.98 -7.06 17.21
N VAL A 191 36.49 -8.14 16.58
CA VAL A 191 35.36 -8.06 15.64
C VAL A 191 34.03 -7.86 16.39
N VAL A 192 33.91 -8.36 17.62
CA VAL A 192 32.74 -8.12 18.48
C VAL A 192 32.77 -6.70 19.02
N GLU A 193 33.93 -6.21 19.45
CA GLU A 193 34.09 -4.80 19.85
C GLU A 193 33.91 -3.85 18.68
N GLU A 194 34.45 -4.16 17.49
CA GLU A 194 34.34 -3.31 16.30
C GLU A 194 32.92 -3.32 15.73
N SER A 195 32.23 -4.45 15.73
CA SER A 195 30.81 -4.52 15.33
C SER A 195 29.90 -3.87 16.36
N SER A 196 30.13 -4.09 17.65
CA SER A 196 29.35 -3.44 18.72
C SER A 196 29.62 -1.94 18.79
N ARG A 197 30.86 -1.51 18.55
CA ARG A 197 31.27 -0.11 18.47
C ARG A 197 30.77 0.57 17.21
N GLN A 198 30.72 -0.11 16.06
CA GLN A 198 30.07 0.42 14.86
C GLN A 198 28.56 0.57 15.07
N ILE A 199 27.93 -0.39 15.76
CA ILE A 199 26.50 -0.30 16.12
C ILE A 199 26.26 0.81 17.15
N GLU A 200 27.10 0.96 18.18
CA GLU A 200 27.02 2.04 19.16
C GLU A 200 27.34 3.40 18.56
N GLU A 201 28.32 3.51 17.66
CA GLU A 201 28.63 4.74 16.92
C GLU A 201 27.47 5.12 16.00
N LEU A 202 26.84 4.16 15.31
CA LEU A 202 25.63 4.39 14.53
C LEU A 202 24.45 4.81 15.41
N ILE A 203 24.23 4.17 16.56
CA ILE A 203 23.17 4.54 17.51
C ILE A 203 23.43 5.94 18.07
N THR A 204 24.67 6.24 18.47
CA THR A 204 25.05 7.55 19.00
C THR A 204 24.96 8.63 17.93
N GLU A 205 25.28 8.33 16.68
CA GLU A 205 25.14 9.26 15.55
C GLU A 205 23.67 9.50 15.20
N ILE A 206 22.82 8.47 15.30
CA ILE A 206 21.37 8.58 15.17
C ILE A 206 20.79 9.41 16.31
N GLU A 207 21.12 9.11 17.56
CA GLU A 207 20.66 9.85 18.74
C GLU A 207 21.13 11.32 18.70
N LYS A 208 22.37 11.56 18.26
CA LYS A 208 22.89 12.92 18.05
C LYS A 208 22.13 13.65 16.95
N LYS A 209 21.91 13.01 15.79
CA LYS A 209 21.10 13.58 14.69
C LYS A 209 19.67 13.85 15.12
N GLU A 210 19.07 12.98 15.94
CA GLU A 210 17.74 13.18 16.51
C GLU A 210 17.72 14.36 17.49
N THR A 211 18.72 14.51 18.36
CA THR A 211 18.81 15.67 19.27
C THR A 211 19.07 16.98 18.54
N ASP A 212 19.91 16.96 17.50
CA ASP A 212 20.20 18.12 16.66
C ASP A 212 18.93 18.51 15.87
N LEU A 213 18.20 17.54 15.35
CA LEU A 213 16.91 17.74 14.68
C LEU A 213 15.87 18.34 15.64
N LEU A 214 15.78 17.83 16.87
CA LEU A 214 14.86 18.35 17.88
C LEU A 214 15.21 19.79 18.29
N SER A 215 16.50 20.11 18.36
CA SER A 215 16.98 21.47 18.64
C SER A 215 16.67 22.44 17.48
N ALA A 216 16.83 21.98 16.24
CA ALA A 216 16.52 22.75 15.03
C ALA A 216 15.00 23.00 14.90
N GLN A 217 14.18 21.99 15.18
CA GLN A 217 12.71 22.13 15.23
C GLN A 217 12.26 23.12 16.30
N LYS A 218 12.91 23.12 17.48
CA LYS A 218 12.62 24.09 18.54
C LYS A 218 12.99 25.51 18.12
N LEU A 219 14.13 25.71 17.46
CA LEU A 219 14.55 26.99 16.90
C LEU A 219 13.58 27.50 15.82
N GLN A 220 13.11 26.58 14.97
CA GLN A 220 12.14 26.88 13.91
C GLN A 220 10.77 27.27 14.48
N ALA A 221 10.29 26.57 15.51
CA ALA A 221 9.03 26.90 16.19
C ALA A 221 9.08 28.28 16.87
N VAL A 222 10.22 28.65 17.47
CA VAL A 222 10.42 29.98 18.06
C VAL A 222 10.44 31.07 16.97
N ALA A 223 11.09 30.82 15.84
CA ALA A 223 11.09 31.75 14.70
C ALA A 223 9.70 31.92 14.08
N GLU A 224 8.92 30.84 14.01
CA GLU A 224 7.54 30.85 13.52
C GLU A 224 6.59 31.57 14.48
N GLN A 225 6.78 31.41 15.80
CA GLN A 225 6.04 32.19 16.80
C GLN A 225 6.29 33.70 16.63
N GLN A 226 7.54 34.12 16.46
CA GLN A 226 7.89 35.52 16.20
C GLN A 226 7.31 36.03 14.88
N ARG A 227 7.21 35.18 13.86
CA ARG A 227 6.59 35.53 12.57
C ARG A 227 5.08 35.71 12.69
N LEU A 228 4.40 34.84 13.44
CA LEU A 228 2.96 34.93 13.70
C LEU A 228 2.59 36.17 14.51
N GLU A 229 3.43 36.56 15.48
CA GLU A 229 3.28 37.81 16.22
C GLU A 229 3.41 39.04 15.29
N ALA A 230 4.33 38.99 14.32
CA ALA A 230 4.47 40.04 13.30
C ALA A 230 3.29 40.07 12.31
N GLU A 231 2.79 38.90 11.87
CA GLU A 231 1.63 38.79 10.98
C GLU A 231 0.34 39.32 11.66
N GLN A 232 0.14 39.06 12.96
CA GLN A 232 -0.99 39.65 13.72
C GLN A 232 -0.95 41.18 13.73
N HIS A 233 0.23 41.77 13.96
CA HIS A 233 0.40 43.22 13.91
C HIS A 233 0.15 43.78 12.50
N THR A 234 0.40 43.01 11.45
CA THR A 234 0.15 43.43 10.05
C THR A 234 -1.33 43.36 9.70
N PHE A 235 -2.00 42.29 10.14
CA PHE A 235 -3.45 42.10 9.97
C PHE A 235 -4.28 43.18 10.68
N GLU A 236 -3.87 43.61 11.88
CA GLU A 236 -4.53 44.73 12.58
C GLU A 236 -4.42 46.05 11.81
N VAL A 237 -3.28 46.30 11.16
CA VAL A 237 -3.08 47.49 10.31
C VAL A 237 -3.90 47.41 9.03
N GLU A 238 -3.98 46.25 8.38
CA GLU A 238 -4.81 46.04 7.18
C GLU A 238 -6.30 46.19 7.47
N SER A 239 -6.78 45.68 8.61
CA SER A 239 -8.16 45.84 9.06
C SER A 239 -8.54 47.32 9.27
N GLN A 240 -7.64 48.13 9.86
CA GLN A 240 -7.86 49.58 9.99
C GLN A 240 -7.91 50.29 8.62
N LEU A 241 -7.10 49.83 7.67
CA LEU A 241 -7.05 50.36 6.30
C LEU A 241 -8.35 50.07 5.55
N GLU A 242 -8.93 48.89 5.74
CA GLU A 242 -10.21 48.47 5.13
C GLU A 242 -11.39 49.29 5.67
N VAL A 243 -11.40 49.60 6.98
CA VAL A 243 -12.39 50.48 7.60
C VAL A 243 -12.32 51.90 7.02
N LEU A 244 -11.12 52.45 6.84
CA LEU A 244 -10.90 53.76 6.23
C LEU A 244 -11.35 53.80 4.76
N GLN A 245 -11.07 52.75 3.99
CA GLN A 245 -11.53 52.66 2.60
C GLN A 245 -13.06 52.61 2.49
N LYS A 246 -13.72 51.93 3.42
CA LYS A 246 -15.19 51.88 3.47
C LYS A 246 -15.80 53.25 3.80
N GLN A 247 -15.18 54.01 4.70
CA GLN A 247 -15.59 55.41 4.96
C GLN A 247 -15.42 56.31 3.74
N ILE A 248 -14.35 56.12 2.96
CA ILE A 248 -14.13 56.88 1.72
C ILE A 248 -15.21 56.55 0.68
N ALA A 249 -15.60 55.27 0.54
CA ALA A 249 -16.65 54.85 -0.39
C ALA A 249 -18.03 55.44 -0.02
N ASP A 250 -18.40 55.42 1.26
CA ASP A 250 -19.65 56.02 1.75
C ASP A 250 -19.72 57.53 1.44
N LEU A 251 -18.61 58.25 1.64
CA LEU A 251 -18.51 59.68 1.32
C LEU A 251 -18.66 59.94 -0.19
N GLN A 252 -18.13 59.06 -1.05
CA GLN A 252 -18.29 59.14 -2.50
C GLN A 252 -19.73 58.87 -2.96
N GLU A 253 -20.42 57.92 -2.32
CA GLU A 253 -21.83 57.63 -2.61
C GLU A 253 -22.76 58.77 -2.18
N GLN A 254 -22.49 59.41 -1.04
CA GLN A 254 -23.21 60.62 -0.62
C GLN A 254 -22.99 61.81 -1.57
N LEU A 255 -21.83 61.89 -2.22
CA LEU A 255 -21.54 62.87 -3.28
C LEU A 255 -22.31 62.55 -4.58
N ALA A 256 -22.45 61.27 -4.94
CA ALA A 256 -23.18 60.83 -6.14
C ALA A 256 -24.71 60.97 -6.00
N ASN A 257 -25.27 60.65 -4.83
CA ASN A 257 -26.71 60.78 -4.54
C ASN A 257 -27.18 62.24 -4.45
N LYS A 258 -26.27 63.22 -4.44
CA LYS A 258 -26.59 64.64 -4.58
C LYS A 258 -26.82 65.09 -6.03
N GLN A 259 -26.55 64.23 -7.02
CA GLN A 259 -26.61 64.56 -8.46
C GLN A 259 -27.70 63.85 -9.27
N ALA A 260 -28.53 62.97 -8.68
CA ALA A 260 -29.54 62.22 -9.42
C ALA A 260 -30.95 62.34 -8.81
N VAL A 261 -31.64 63.44 -9.11
CA VAL A 261 -33.11 63.53 -9.10
C VAL A 261 -33.52 63.79 -10.55
N ASP A 262 -33.96 62.76 -11.28
CA ASP A 262 -35.16 62.85 -12.11
C ASP A 262 -35.53 61.52 -12.79
N THR A 263 -36.85 61.32 -12.91
CA THR A 263 -37.58 60.40 -13.81
C THR A 263 -37.62 58.87 -13.54
N LYS A 264 -38.54 58.48 -12.64
CA LYS A 264 -39.75 57.65 -12.85
C LYS A 264 -39.88 56.79 -14.14
N ASN A 265 -40.22 55.48 -14.04
CA ASN A 265 -41.60 54.90 -13.91
C ASN A 265 -41.80 53.47 -14.51
N ILE A 266 -42.61 52.65 -13.78
CA ILE A 266 -43.67 51.66 -14.20
C ILE A 266 -43.19 50.28 -14.73
N GLU A 267 -43.33 49.14 -13.98
CA GLU A 267 -44.51 48.22 -13.78
C GLU A 267 -44.81 47.29 -15.01
N ILE A 268 -45.17 45.99 -14.98
CA ILE A 268 -45.88 45.08 -14.04
C ILE A 268 -45.83 43.58 -14.54
N SER A 269 -45.84 42.59 -13.61
CA SER A 269 -46.39 41.18 -13.65
C SER A 269 -45.91 40.10 -14.66
N SER A 270 -46.03 38.76 -14.49
CA SER A 270 -46.22 37.80 -13.37
C SER A 270 -46.24 36.33 -13.90
N VAL A 271 -46.19 35.34 -12.99
CA VAL A 271 -46.52 33.89 -13.11
C VAL A 271 -45.41 32.99 -13.72
N GLY A 272 -45.01 31.82 -13.18
CA GLY A 272 -45.48 31.02 -12.05
C GLY A 272 -45.56 29.51 -12.41
N ILE A 273 -44.77 28.70 -11.70
CA ILE A 273 -45.08 27.32 -11.22
C ILE A 273 -44.56 26.06 -11.99
N LYS A 274 -43.84 25.23 -11.19
CA LYS A 274 -43.74 23.75 -11.04
C LYS A 274 -42.65 22.91 -11.74
N ALA A 275 -41.92 22.21 -10.85
CA ALA A 275 -41.11 21.01 -11.06
C ALA A 275 -41.97 19.72 -11.07
N PRO A 276 -41.45 18.63 -11.67
CA PRO A 276 -41.77 17.24 -11.33
C PRO A 276 -40.50 16.51 -10.83
N SER A 277 -40.46 15.96 -9.61
CA SER A 277 -40.96 14.65 -9.15
C SER A 277 -40.01 13.47 -9.42
N VAL A 278 -39.51 12.94 -8.30
CA VAL A 278 -38.66 11.77 -8.08
C VAL A 278 -39.28 10.47 -8.63
N GLN A 279 -38.44 9.62 -9.25
CA GLN A 279 -38.69 8.19 -9.36
C GLN A 279 -37.41 7.42 -8.99
N GLU A 280 -37.45 6.80 -7.82
CA GLU A 280 -36.47 5.82 -7.33
C GLU A 280 -36.61 4.51 -8.12
N LYS A 281 -35.55 4.11 -8.84
CA LYS A 281 -35.32 2.70 -9.22
C LYS A 281 -33.83 2.39 -9.25
N GLY A 282 -33.40 1.50 -8.35
CA GLY A 282 -32.28 0.58 -8.61
C GLY A 282 -30.86 0.98 -8.19
N SER A 283 -30.64 1.50 -6.98
CA SER A 283 -29.29 1.81 -6.46
C SER A 283 -28.57 0.64 -5.74
N TYR A 284 -28.95 -0.63 -6.00
CA TYR A 284 -28.56 -1.76 -5.13
C TYR A 284 -27.45 -2.69 -5.65
N HIS A 285 -26.65 -2.31 -6.66
CA HIS A 285 -25.59 -3.22 -7.15
C HIS A 285 -24.18 -2.63 -7.27
N PHE A 286 -23.98 -1.34 -6.96
CA PHE A 286 -22.65 -0.72 -6.96
C PHE A 286 -21.78 -1.08 -5.74
N LYS A 287 -22.41 -1.45 -4.61
CA LYS A 287 -21.72 -2.10 -3.46
C LYS A 287 -21.02 -3.41 -3.85
N GLU A 288 -21.35 -4.02 -5.00
CA GLU A 288 -20.71 -5.24 -5.49
C GLU A 288 -19.61 -4.99 -6.53
N ILE A 289 -19.64 -3.88 -7.28
CA ILE A 289 -18.50 -3.44 -8.13
C ILE A 289 -17.30 -3.07 -7.25
N MET A 290 -17.61 -2.65 -6.03
CA MET A 290 -16.72 -2.41 -4.92
C MET A 290 -16.79 -3.56 -3.89
N ARG A 291 -17.13 -4.81 -4.25
CA ARG A 291 -17.11 -5.94 -3.28
C ARG A 291 -15.73 -6.42 -2.86
N GLY A 292 -14.68 -5.70 -3.26
CA GLY A 292 -13.38 -5.73 -2.56
C GLY A 292 -13.18 -4.58 -1.56
N VAL A 293 -14.06 -3.57 -1.51
CA VAL A 293 -13.96 -2.36 -0.68
C VAL A 293 -15.33 -1.68 -0.50
N ALA A 294 -15.95 -1.75 0.68
CA ALA A 294 -17.12 -0.96 1.08
C ALA A 294 -18.52 -1.49 0.69
N LYS A 295 -19.08 -2.27 1.61
CA LYS A 295 -20.43 -1.95 2.06
C LYS A 295 -20.34 -0.59 2.75
N GLY A 296 -21.16 0.37 2.32
CA GLY A 296 -21.28 1.70 2.96
C GLY A 296 -21.34 1.62 4.49
N ASN A 297 -20.56 2.52 5.10
CA ASN A 297 -20.01 2.49 6.45
C ASN A 297 -19.19 1.23 6.71
N ASP A 298 -17.89 1.46 6.93
CA ASP A 298 -16.84 0.46 7.15
C ASP A 298 -16.34 -0.23 5.89
N VAL A 299 -15.11 0.11 5.51
CA VAL A 299 -14.22 -0.86 4.88
C VAL A 299 -14.18 -2.04 5.85
N ASP A 300 -14.68 -3.20 5.42
CA ASP A 300 -14.68 -4.40 6.28
C ASP A 300 -13.23 -4.81 6.47
N GLU A 301 -12.59 -4.36 7.55
CA GLU A 301 -11.24 -4.76 7.96
C GLU A 301 -11.08 -6.29 7.96
N ASN A 302 -12.18 -7.04 8.12
CA ASN A 302 -12.19 -8.51 8.04
C ASN A 302 -11.90 -9.07 6.64
N SER A 303 -11.89 -8.23 5.60
CA SER A 303 -11.57 -8.60 4.22
C SER A 303 -10.14 -8.25 3.80
N MET A 304 -9.40 -7.54 4.65
CA MET A 304 -8.01 -7.14 4.43
C MET A 304 -7.06 -8.18 5.03
N ASP A 305 -5.86 -8.30 4.46
CA ASP A 305 -4.82 -9.13 5.06
C ASP A 305 -4.06 -8.37 6.16
N ASP A 306 -3.27 -9.11 6.94
CA ASP A 306 -2.50 -8.56 8.06
C ASP A 306 -1.55 -7.44 7.60
N ASP A 307 -0.95 -7.56 6.40
CA ASP A 307 -0.07 -6.52 5.83
C ASP A 307 -0.83 -5.20 5.55
N GLN A 308 -2.06 -5.27 5.02
CA GLN A 308 -2.92 -4.11 4.78
C GLN A 308 -3.41 -3.49 6.09
N LEU A 309 -3.76 -4.32 7.08
CA LEU A 309 -4.21 -3.87 8.40
C LEU A 309 -3.07 -3.18 9.16
N ASP A 310 -1.86 -3.76 9.15
CA ASP A 310 -0.67 -3.16 9.75
C ASP A 310 -0.37 -1.77 9.18
N LEU A 311 -0.62 -1.54 7.87
CA LEU A 311 -0.47 -0.23 7.24
C LEU A 311 -1.55 0.77 7.65
N ILE A 312 -2.79 0.30 7.82
CA ILE A 312 -3.90 1.13 8.32
C ILE A 312 -3.67 1.50 9.78
N GLU A 313 -3.14 0.59 10.58
CA GLU A 313 -2.79 0.81 11.98
C GLU A 313 -1.45 1.55 12.15
N TYR A 314 -0.64 1.65 11.09
CA TYR A 314 0.61 2.40 11.10
C TYR A 314 0.36 3.84 11.53
N THR A 315 1.26 4.36 12.36
CA THR A 315 1.04 5.60 13.10
C THR A 315 0.88 6.80 12.16
N ASN A 316 -0.11 7.66 12.47
CA ASN A 316 -0.40 8.88 11.70
C ASN A 316 0.57 10.03 12.01
N ASP A 317 1.55 9.83 12.88
CA ASP A 317 2.55 10.82 13.29
C ASP A 317 3.85 10.77 12.46
N LYS A 318 3.90 9.91 11.44
CA LYS A 318 5.07 9.74 10.56
C LYS A 318 4.69 9.68 9.09
N SER A 319 5.55 10.24 8.25
CA SER A 319 5.47 10.04 6.80
C SER A 319 5.74 8.57 6.44
N MET A 320 5.09 8.08 5.39
CA MET A 320 5.23 6.70 4.94
C MET A 320 5.45 6.61 3.43
N LEU A 321 6.20 5.59 3.03
CA LEU A 321 6.33 5.17 1.65
C LEU A 321 5.87 3.71 1.55
N VAL A 322 4.74 3.49 0.88
CA VAL A 322 4.14 2.18 0.67
C VAL A 322 4.35 1.75 -0.77
N ALA A 323 4.86 0.53 -0.95
CA ALA A 323 5.09 -0.08 -2.24
C ALA A 323 4.33 -1.40 -2.36
N GLY A 324 3.85 -1.72 -3.56
CA GLY A 324 3.20 -3.01 -3.79
C GLY A 324 2.90 -3.24 -5.25
N CYS A 325 2.60 -4.49 -5.62
CA CYS A 325 2.26 -4.83 -7.00
C CYS A 325 0.86 -4.31 -7.40
N ALA A 326 0.56 -4.34 -8.70
CA ALA A 326 -0.70 -3.83 -9.22
C ALA A 326 -1.88 -4.68 -8.74
N GLY A 327 -2.82 -4.09 -7.99
CA GLY A 327 -3.93 -4.83 -7.37
C GLY A 327 -3.69 -5.24 -5.91
N SER A 328 -2.66 -4.70 -5.26
CA SER A 328 -2.38 -4.93 -3.82
C SER A 328 -3.19 -4.08 -2.85
N GLY A 329 -4.11 -3.23 -3.33
CA GLY A 329 -4.96 -2.40 -2.48
C GLY A 329 -4.40 -1.02 -2.11
N LYS A 330 -3.26 -0.57 -2.69
CA LYS A 330 -2.66 0.75 -2.40
C LYS A 330 -3.65 1.93 -2.41
N SER A 331 -4.39 2.10 -3.51
CA SER A 331 -5.37 3.19 -3.65
C SER A 331 -6.50 3.10 -2.61
N VAL A 332 -6.82 1.87 -2.17
CA VAL A 332 -7.82 1.62 -1.12
C VAL A 332 -7.30 2.10 0.23
N ILE A 333 -6.07 1.74 0.58
CA ILE A 333 -5.41 2.17 1.81
C ILE A 333 -5.23 3.69 1.82
N ALA A 334 -4.81 4.28 0.68
CA ALA A 334 -4.68 5.73 0.53
C ALA A 334 -6.01 6.46 0.81
N MET A 335 -7.13 5.94 0.26
CA MET A 335 -8.47 6.48 0.52
C MET A 335 -8.87 6.32 1.99
N HIS A 336 -8.63 5.14 2.57
CA HIS A 336 -8.94 4.85 3.97
C HIS A 336 -8.16 5.77 4.93
N LYS A 337 -6.85 5.94 4.71
CA LYS A 337 -6.02 6.87 5.49
C LYS A 337 -6.51 8.30 5.36
N ALA A 338 -6.92 8.73 4.16
CA ALA A 338 -7.47 10.06 3.98
C ALA A 338 -8.75 10.29 4.82
N GLU A 339 -9.64 9.30 4.85
CA GLU A 339 -10.88 9.33 5.63
C GLU A 339 -10.62 9.30 7.13
N GLN A 340 -9.70 8.45 7.58
CA GLN A 340 -9.31 8.35 8.98
C GLN A 340 -8.74 9.68 9.50
N LEU A 341 -7.75 10.25 8.79
CA LEU A 341 -7.12 11.51 9.17
C LEU A 341 -8.14 12.66 9.17
N TYR A 342 -9.01 12.70 8.17
CA TYR A 342 -10.08 13.70 8.12
C TYR A 342 -11.07 13.55 9.29
N ALA A 343 -11.43 12.32 9.66
CA ALA A 343 -12.30 12.06 10.81
C ALA A 343 -11.64 12.43 12.15
N GLU A 344 -10.31 12.39 12.23
CA GLU A 344 -9.50 12.89 13.34
C GLU A 344 -9.43 14.44 13.38
N GLY A 345 -10.02 15.13 12.39
CA GLY A 345 -10.08 16.59 12.31
C GLY A 345 -8.90 17.23 11.56
N GLU A 346 -8.11 16.42 10.85
CA GLU A 346 -6.92 16.88 10.14
C GLU A 346 -7.26 17.45 8.75
N ASP A 347 -6.44 18.41 8.29
CA ASP A 347 -6.55 18.93 6.94
C ASP A 347 -5.81 18.02 5.94
N VAL A 348 -6.58 17.27 5.14
CA VAL A 348 -6.06 16.24 4.24
C VAL A 348 -6.24 16.61 2.77
N ILE A 349 -5.17 16.45 1.99
CA ILE A 349 -5.22 16.41 0.52
C ILE A 349 -4.83 15.01 0.05
N LEU A 350 -5.69 14.37 -0.75
CA LEU A 350 -5.33 13.21 -1.57
C LEU A 350 -5.03 13.69 -3.01
N ILE A 351 -4.01 13.12 -3.64
CA ILE A 351 -3.60 13.43 -5.01
C ILE A 351 -3.49 12.13 -5.81
N ALA A 352 -4.24 12.06 -6.90
CA ALA A 352 -4.09 11.01 -7.91
C ALA A 352 -3.33 11.53 -9.13
N TYR A 353 -2.61 10.64 -9.83
CA TYR A 353 -1.86 11.03 -11.02
C TYR A 353 -2.74 11.52 -12.19
N THR A 354 -3.81 10.79 -12.52
CA THR A 354 -4.70 11.13 -13.66
C THR A 354 -6.10 11.59 -13.23
N LYS A 355 -6.75 12.38 -14.10
CA LYS A 355 -8.17 12.73 -13.99
C LYS A 355 -9.08 11.48 -13.98
N SER A 356 -8.71 10.44 -14.73
CA SER A 356 -9.47 9.18 -14.79
C SER A 356 -9.41 8.42 -13.47
N LEU A 357 -8.23 8.28 -12.88
CA LEU A 357 -8.04 7.64 -11.58
C LEU A 357 -8.74 8.42 -10.47
N ASN A 358 -8.60 9.76 -10.46
CA ASN A 358 -9.34 10.61 -9.53
C ASN A 358 -10.86 10.40 -9.64
N GLY A 359 -11.42 10.39 -10.86
CA GLY A 359 -12.83 10.11 -11.09
C GLY A 359 -13.25 8.71 -10.63
N PHE A 360 -12.39 7.71 -10.82
CA PHE A 360 -12.63 6.32 -10.42
C PHE A 360 -12.58 6.13 -8.90
N MET A 361 -11.66 6.80 -8.19
CA MET A 361 -11.56 6.73 -6.72
C MET A 361 -12.71 7.47 -6.02
N ARG A 362 -13.37 8.42 -6.70
CA ARG A 362 -14.53 9.16 -6.17
C ARG A 362 -15.86 8.41 -6.35
N VAL A 363 -15.85 7.23 -6.96
CA VAL A 363 -17.10 6.51 -7.24
C VAL A 363 -17.75 6.04 -5.94
N GLY A 364 -19.06 6.26 -5.82
CA GLY A 364 -19.78 6.01 -4.58
C GLY A 364 -19.51 7.01 -3.45
N LYS A 365 -18.59 7.97 -3.64
CA LYS A 365 -18.28 9.08 -2.71
C LYS A 365 -18.08 10.40 -3.48
N PRO A 366 -19.15 10.94 -4.12
CA PRO A 366 -19.05 12.16 -4.92
C PRO A 366 -18.64 13.40 -4.11
N ASP A 367 -19.01 13.42 -2.83
CA ASP A 367 -18.63 14.43 -1.83
C ASP A 367 -17.67 13.79 -0.82
N ALA A 368 -16.43 13.55 -1.25
CA ALA A 368 -15.37 13.19 -0.31
C ALA A 368 -15.25 14.31 0.73
N SER A 369 -15.25 13.95 2.02
CA SER A 369 -15.21 14.92 3.11
C SER A 369 -13.90 15.73 3.14
N PHE A 370 -12.84 15.22 2.50
CA PHE A 370 -11.53 15.84 2.37
C PHE A 370 -11.23 16.34 0.95
N ARG A 371 -10.15 17.11 0.79
CA ARG A 371 -9.75 17.69 -0.51
C ARG A 371 -9.10 16.61 -1.37
N PHE A 372 -9.64 16.38 -2.57
CA PHE A 372 -9.12 15.38 -3.50
C PHE A 372 -8.90 15.96 -4.89
N TYR A 373 -7.65 15.93 -5.36
CA TYR A 373 -7.27 16.47 -6.66
C TYR A 373 -6.63 15.40 -7.55
N TYR A 374 -6.66 15.65 -8.87
CA TYR A 374 -5.63 15.11 -9.75
C TYR A 374 -4.46 16.10 -9.82
N HIS A 375 -3.24 15.63 -10.04
CA HIS A 375 -2.02 16.44 -9.93
C HIS A 375 -2.08 17.80 -10.64
N HIS A 376 -2.49 17.82 -11.92
CA HIS A 376 -2.54 19.07 -12.70
C HIS A 376 -3.59 20.07 -12.17
N GLN A 377 -4.67 19.62 -11.54
CA GLN A 377 -5.62 20.50 -10.86
C GLN A 377 -5.02 21.10 -9.59
N TRP A 378 -4.34 20.28 -8.78
CA TRP A 378 -3.65 20.75 -7.57
C TRP A 378 -2.61 21.83 -7.92
N LYS A 379 -1.84 21.62 -9.00
CA LYS A 379 -0.93 22.63 -9.57
C LYS A 379 -1.62 23.92 -9.98
N LYS A 380 -2.72 23.83 -10.73
CA LYS A 380 -3.51 25.00 -11.19
C LYS A 380 -4.10 25.82 -10.05
N LEU A 381 -4.36 25.18 -8.91
CA LEU A 381 -4.85 25.83 -7.70
C LEU A 381 -3.71 26.39 -6.83
N ASN A 382 -2.52 26.59 -7.40
CA ASN A 382 -1.32 27.08 -6.72
C ASN A 382 -0.85 26.18 -5.57
N MET A 383 -0.93 24.85 -5.76
CA MET A 383 -0.37 23.84 -4.84
C MET A 383 -0.82 24.06 -3.39
N PRO A 384 -2.15 24.03 -3.13
CA PRO A 384 -2.67 24.28 -1.79
C PRO A 384 -2.02 23.32 -0.78
N LYS A 385 -1.66 23.87 0.37
CA LYS A 385 -1.02 23.13 1.48
C LYS A 385 -2.04 22.43 2.35
N ALA A 386 -1.61 21.36 3.01
CA ALA A 386 -2.42 20.56 3.94
C ALA A 386 -1.57 20.05 5.10
N ASP A 387 -2.22 19.63 6.18
CA ASP A 387 -1.53 18.92 7.27
C ASP A 387 -0.98 17.59 6.76
N TYR A 388 -1.79 16.88 5.98
CA TYR A 388 -1.42 15.63 5.36
C TYR A 388 -1.60 15.68 3.84
N ILE A 389 -0.56 15.29 3.09
CA ILE A 389 -0.64 15.07 1.65
C ILE A 389 -0.42 13.58 1.37
N ILE A 390 -1.43 12.97 0.78
CA ILE A 390 -1.41 11.58 0.34
C ILE A 390 -1.31 11.57 -1.17
N VAL A 391 -0.37 10.81 -1.72
CA VAL A 391 -0.15 10.73 -3.17
C VAL A 391 -0.17 9.27 -3.60
N ASP A 392 -1.08 8.95 -4.51
CA ASP A 392 -1.14 7.64 -5.16
C ASP A 392 -0.36 7.65 -6.49
N GLU A 393 0.16 6.49 -6.89
CA GLU A 393 1.04 6.31 -8.04
C GLU A 393 2.29 7.23 -8.00
N ILE A 394 2.95 7.34 -6.84
CA ILE A 394 4.08 8.27 -6.61
C ILE A 394 5.24 8.08 -7.61
N GLN A 395 5.43 6.87 -8.13
CA GLN A 395 6.48 6.55 -9.10
C GLN A 395 6.28 7.21 -10.49
N ASP A 396 5.13 7.84 -10.72
CA ASP A 396 4.80 8.55 -11.96
C ASP A 396 5.21 10.03 -11.94
N PHE A 397 5.77 10.50 -10.83
CA PHE A 397 6.20 11.88 -10.62
C PHE A 397 7.72 12.04 -10.73
N THR A 398 8.17 13.24 -11.12
CA THR A 398 9.60 13.60 -11.10
C THR A 398 10.04 13.94 -9.68
N ARG A 399 11.36 14.05 -9.49
CA ARG A 399 11.94 14.49 -8.23
C ARG A 399 11.39 15.83 -7.77
N GLU A 400 11.26 16.79 -8.68
CA GLU A 400 10.79 18.15 -8.39
C GLU A 400 9.32 18.12 -7.95
N GLU A 401 8.48 17.34 -8.65
CA GLU A 401 7.06 17.18 -8.28
C GLU A 401 6.89 16.52 -6.91
N ILE A 402 7.72 15.52 -6.58
CA ILE A 402 7.70 14.89 -5.26
C ILE A 402 8.15 15.88 -4.18
N GLN A 403 9.18 16.68 -4.44
CA GLN A 403 9.60 17.74 -3.52
C GLN A 403 8.52 18.79 -3.29
N GLU A 404 7.71 19.10 -4.30
CA GLU A 404 6.59 20.03 -4.16
C GLU A 404 5.48 19.46 -3.27
N PHE A 405 5.17 18.16 -3.36
CA PHE A 405 4.26 17.51 -2.42
C PHE A 405 4.79 17.59 -0.99
N ILE A 406 6.08 17.32 -0.78
CA ILE A 406 6.72 17.43 0.53
C ILE A 406 6.63 18.87 1.06
N ALA A 407 6.98 19.87 0.23
CA ALA A 407 6.98 21.28 0.61
C ALA A 407 5.56 21.84 0.89
N ALA A 408 4.53 21.22 0.32
CA ALA A 408 3.14 21.59 0.57
C ALA A 408 2.52 20.86 1.78
N THR A 409 3.24 19.92 2.39
CA THR A 409 2.81 19.16 3.57
C THR A 409 3.26 19.85 4.85
N LYS A 410 2.37 20.02 5.84
CA LYS A 410 2.71 20.64 7.12
C LYS A 410 3.09 19.64 8.21
N LYS A 411 2.47 18.45 8.25
CA LYS A 411 2.75 17.38 9.24
C LYS A 411 3.45 16.17 8.61
N CYS A 412 2.71 15.33 7.89
CA CYS A 412 3.25 14.08 7.33
C CYS A 412 2.69 13.80 5.94
N PHE A 413 3.49 13.16 5.09
CA PHE A 413 3.10 12.77 3.74
C PHE A 413 3.04 11.26 3.61
N LEU A 414 2.06 10.75 2.86
CA LEU A 414 1.88 9.32 2.64
C LEU A 414 1.97 9.05 1.14
N PHE A 415 3.01 8.34 0.73
CA PHE A 415 3.27 8.04 -0.68
C PHE A 415 2.98 6.57 -0.96
N PHE A 416 2.17 6.31 -1.97
CA PHE A 416 1.81 4.97 -2.42
C PHE A 416 2.30 4.78 -3.84
N GLY A 417 3.02 3.69 -4.11
CA GLY A 417 3.54 3.44 -5.45
C GLY A 417 3.70 1.99 -5.83
N ASP A 418 3.81 1.77 -7.14
CA ASP A 418 3.98 0.45 -7.74
C ASP A 418 5.41 0.27 -8.26
N THR A 419 6.08 -0.77 -7.79
CA THR A 419 7.47 -1.07 -8.17
C THR A 419 7.61 -1.53 -9.61
N ALA A 420 6.57 -2.15 -10.18
CA ALA A 420 6.59 -2.73 -11.52
C ALA A 420 5.93 -1.83 -12.58
N GLN A 421 5.15 -0.81 -12.19
CA GLN A 421 4.41 0.06 -13.12
C GLN A 421 5.01 1.47 -13.26
N SER A 422 6.31 1.57 -13.52
CA SER A 422 6.93 2.82 -14.00
C SER A 422 6.72 2.98 -15.51
N ILE A 423 5.74 3.79 -15.91
CA ILE A 423 5.35 3.94 -17.34
C ILE A 423 5.74 5.29 -17.94
N TYR A 424 6.28 6.21 -17.14
CA TYR A 424 6.54 7.57 -17.61
C TYR A 424 8.02 7.83 -17.92
N ARG A 425 8.61 7.04 -18.83
CA ARG A 425 9.75 7.55 -19.63
C ARG A 425 9.28 8.25 -20.92
N GLN A 426 8.02 8.05 -21.30
CA GLN A 426 7.42 8.73 -22.46
C GLN A 426 7.22 10.23 -22.18
N TYR A 427 7.52 11.05 -23.18
CA TYR A 427 7.60 12.52 -23.15
C TYR A 427 8.83 13.12 -22.43
N GLY A 428 9.88 12.34 -22.17
CA GLY A 428 11.14 12.85 -21.61
C GLY A 428 11.09 13.18 -20.12
N LYS A 429 10.01 12.78 -19.42
CA LYS A 429 9.87 12.94 -17.98
C LYS A 429 10.77 11.92 -17.27
N GLN A 430 11.67 12.37 -16.41
CA GLN A 430 12.52 11.50 -15.61
C GLN A 430 11.84 11.22 -14.27
N THR A 431 11.01 10.17 -14.22
CA THR A 431 10.34 9.76 -12.98
C THR A 431 11.27 8.97 -12.07
N MET A 432 10.88 8.88 -10.79
CA MET A 432 11.66 8.18 -9.77
C MET A 432 11.14 6.77 -9.51
N THR A 433 12.05 5.82 -9.30
CA THR A 433 11.69 4.50 -8.76
C THR A 433 11.38 4.61 -7.27
N ILE A 434 10.64 3.64 -6.72
CA ILE A 434 10.37 3.58 -5.28
C ILE A 434 11.67 3.60 -4.46
N ALA A 435 12.71 2.91 -4.91
CA ALA A 435 14.01 2.91 -4.24
C ALA A 435 14.64 4.32 -4.21
N GLN A 436 14.57 5.07 -5.31
CA GLN A 436 15.08 6.44 -5.36
C GLN A 436 14.25 7.39 -4.48
N ILE A 437 12.94 7.18 -4.39
CA ILE A 437 12.06 7.96 -3.51
C ILE A 437 12.39 7.66 -2.05
N SER A 438 12.58 6.39 -1.70
CA SER A 438 13.02 5.95 -0.37
C SER A 438 14.35 6.60 0.02
N GLU A 439 15.34 6.58 -0.86
CA GLU A 439 16.64 7.22 -0.64
C GLU A 439 16.50 8.75 -0.47
N MET A 440 15.74 9.40 -1.34
CA MET A 440 15.53 10.85 -1.29
C MET A 440 14.80 11.31 -0.01
N THR A 441 13.83 10.53 0.45
CA THR A 441 12.99 10.87 1.61
C THR A 441 13.56 10.36 2.92
N GLY A 442 14.52 9.42 2.89
CA GLY A 442 15.03 8.70 4.05
C GLY A 442 14.00 7.74 4.67
N LEU A 443 12.88 7.47 4.00
CA LEU A 443 11.82 6.61 4.51
C LEU A 443 12.08 5.14 4.16
N ASN A 444 11.82 4.26 5.12
CA ASN A 444 11.73 2.82 4.84
C ASN A 444 10.50 2.54 3.98
N THR A 445 10.67 1.63 3.01
CA THR A 445 9.56 1.21 2.15
C THR A 445 8.77 0.10 2.82
N LEU A 446 7.49 0.36 3.10
CA LEU A 446 6.54 -0.63 3.59
C LEU A 446 5.97 -1.41 2.40
N GLN A 447 6.02 -2.74 2.42
CA GLN A 447 5.71 -3.58 1.26
C GLN A 447 4.37 -4.27 1.40
N LEU A 448 3.55 -4.19 0.34
CA LEU A 448 2.34 -4.98 0.15
C LEU A 448 2.62 -6.08 -0.88
N PHE A 449 2.58 -7.33 -0.41
CA PHE A 449 2.97 -8.46 -1.24
C PHE A 449 1.82 -9.02 -2.07
N ASN A 450 0.61 -9.07 -1.50
CA ASN A 450 -0.53 -9.78 -2.10
C ASN A 450 -1.22 -9.00 -3.22
N ASN A 451 -1.76 -9.72 -4.21
CA ASN A 451 -2.54 -9.22 -5.33
C ASN A 451 -3.97 -9.78 -5.27
N TYR A 452 -4.95 -8.90 -5.12
CA TYR A 452 -6.37 -9.25 -4.98
C TYR A 452 -7.17 -9.10 -6.27
N ARG A 453 -6.58 -8.46 -7.28
CA ARG A 453 -7.27 -8.09 -8.51
C ARG A 453 -7.16 -9.18 -9.56
N LEU A 454 -5.94 -9.59 -9.89
CA LEU A 454 -5.66 -10.26 -11.15
C LEU A 454 -5.91 -11.78 -11.06
N PRO A 455 -6.75 -12.37 -11.93
CA PRO A 455 -6.93 -13.83 -11.98
C PRO A 455 -5.60 -14.56 -12.21
N ARG A 456 -5.40 -15.68 -11.53
CA ARG A 456 -4.14 -16.47 -11.61
C ARG A 456 -3.73 -16.83 -13.05
N PRO A 457 -4.64 -17.28 -13.95
CA PRO A 457 -4.26 -17.56 -15.33
C PRO A 457 -3.75 -16.33 -16.08
N VAL A 458 -4.40 -15.17 -15.89
CA VAL A 458 -3.98 -13.91 -16.50
C VAL A 458 -2.64 -13.47 -15.94
N ALA A 459 -2.48 -13.51 -14.61
CA ALA A 459 -1.24 -13.18 -13.92
C ALA A 459 -0.04 -13.99 -14.43
N LYS A 460 -0.22 -15.31 -14.56
CA LYS A 460 0.79 -16.22 -15.10
C LYS A 460 1.24 -15.82 -16.50
N ILE A 461 0.30 -15.42 -17.36
CA ILE A 461 0.63 -14.97 -18.72
C ILE A 461 1.34 -13.61 -18.68
N THR A 462 0.78 -12.64 -17.96
CA THR A 462 1.32 -11.28 -17.96
C THR A 462 2.72 -11.22 -17.35
N GLN A 463 3.02 -12.00 -16.32
CA GLN A 463 4.35 -11.98 -15.69
C GLN A 463 5.40 -12.73 -16.52
N ASN A 464 5.06 -13.89 -17.08
CA ASN A 464 6.06 -14.74 -17.73
C ASN A 464 6.34 -14.36 -19.19
N TYR A 465 5.38 -13.72 -19.88
CA TYR A 465 5.48 -13.49 -21.33
C TYR A 465 5.39 -12.02 -21.74
N VAL A 466 4.75 -11.16 -20.94
CA VAL A 466 4.45 -9.77 -21.35
C VAL A 466 5.27 -8.74 -20.58
N GLY A 467 5.36 -8.89 -19.25
CA GLY A 467 6.02 -7.94 -18.37
C GLY A 467 7.50 -7.79 -18.66
N VAL A 468 8.01 -6.59 -18.44
CA VAL A 468 9.43 -6.24 -18.58
C VAL A 468 9.92 -5.79 -17.22
N ASP A 469 11.00 -6.42 -16.73
CA ASP A 469 11.57 -6.18 -15.40
C ASP A 469 10.56 -6.36 -14.25
N VAL A 470 9.63 -7.31 -14.42
CA VAL A 470 8.62 -7.66 -13.43
C VAL A 470 9.08 -8.85 -12.57
N PRO A 471 8.67 -8.93 -11.29
CA PRO A 471 8.98 -10.10 -10.47
C PRO A 471 8.43 -11.40 -11.06
N GLU A 472 9.12 -12.51 -10.82
CA GLU A 472 8.67 -13.84 -11.24
C GLU A 472 7.28 -14.15 -10.65
N TYR A 473 6.45 -14.83 -11.44
CA TYR A 473 5.13 -15.27 -11.01
C TYR A 473 5.23 -16.23 -9.81
N LYS A 474 4.65 -15.81 -8.68
CA LYS A 474 4.47 -16.65 -7.49
C LYS A 474 2.98 -16.80 -7.21
N GLU A 475 2.45 -18.01 -7.33
CA GLU A 475 1.01 -18.26 -7.19
C GLU A 475 0.43 -17.77 -5.86
N LYS A 476 1.21 -17.90 -4.76
CA LYS A 476 0.80 -17.46 -3.42
C LYS A 476 0.56 -15.95 -3.30
N VAL A 477 1.12 -15.14 -4.21
CA VAL A 477 0.89 -13.69 -4.25
C VAL A 477 -0.52 -13.38 -4.75
N TYR A 478 -1.09 -14.19 -5.63
CA TYR A 478 -2.37 -13.91 -6.28
C TYR A 478 -3.53 -14.56 -5.53
N GLN A 479 -4.27 -13.71 -4.82
CA GLN A 479 -5.41 -14.09 -3.99
C GLN A 479 -6.72 -14.22 -4.76
N ASN A 480 -6.80 -13.67 -5.98
CA ASN A 480 -7.92 -13.94 -6.88
C ASN A 480 -7.84 -15.39 -7.39
N LYS A 481 -8.71 -16.25 -6.85
CA LYS A 481 -8.72 -17.71 -7.10
C LYS A 481 -9.45 -18.10 -8.39
N GLU A 482 -9.87 -17.15 -9.22
CA GLU A 482 -10.49 -17.49 -10.50
C GLU A 482 -9.53 -18.26 -11.41
N THR A 483 -10.08 -19.32 -12.00
CA THR A 483 -9.35 -20.27 -12.84
C THR A 483 -9.74 -20.20 -14.31
N GLU A 484 -10.70 -19.35 -14.68
CA GLU A 484 -11.11 -19.18 -16.07
C GLU A 484 -9.94 -18.64 -16.90
N LEU A 485 -9.65 -19.30 -18.02
CA LEU A 485 -8.56 -18.92 -18.91
C LEU A 485 -8.94 -17.65 -19.71
N PRO A 486 -7.97 -16.75 -19.98
CA PRO A 486 -8.19 -15.65 -20.90
C PRO A 486 -8.47 -16.15 -22.32
N ARG A 487 -9.12 -15.31 -23.13
CA ARG A 487 -9.47 -15.63 -24.52
C ARG A 487 -8.66 -14.80 -25.49
N PHE A 488 -7.91 -15.47 -26.37
CA PHE A 488 -7.22 -14.83 -27.50
C PHE A 488 -7.93 -15.28 -28.78
N VAL A 489 -8.78 -14.41 -29.31
CA VAL A 489 -9.73 -14.75 -30.37
C VAL A 489 -9.32 -14.07 -31.67
N HIS A 490 -9.16 -14.87 -32.71
CA HIS A 490 -8.98 -14.36 -34.07
C HIS A 490 -10.34 -13.95 -34.65
N THR A 491 -10.39 -12.78 -35.28
CA THR A 491 -11.57 -12.30 -36.02
C THR A 491 -11.13 -11.92 -37.42
N GLU A 492 -11.82 -12.40 -38.46
CA GLU A 492 -11.37 -12.20 -39.85
C GLU A 492 -11.60 -10.77 -40.34
N THR A 493 -12.59 -10.07 -39.79
CA THR A 493 -12.96 -8.73 -40.22
C THR A 493 -13.21 -7.79 -39.03
N PRO A 494 -13.02 -6.47 -39.22
CA PRO A 494 -13.38 -5.47 -38.19
C PRO A 494 -14.85 -5.54 -37.77
N GLU A 495 -15.73 -5.98 -38.67
CA GLU A 495 -17.17 -6.13 -38.39
C GLU A 495 -17.46 -7.33 -37.47
N GLU A 496 -16.74 -8.44 -37.65
CA GLU A 496 -16.79 -9.60 -36.76
C GLU A 496 -16.22 -9.26 -35.38
N GLU A 497 -15.12 -8.50 -35.33
CA GLU A 497 -14.55 -7.99 -34.07
C GLU A 497 -15.56 -7.11 -33.32
N PHE A 498 -16.20 -6.17 -34.03
CA PHE A 498 -17.25 -5.35 -33.45
C PHE A 498 -18.42 -6.19 -32.92
N SER A 499 -18.88 -7.16 -33.69
CA SER A 499 -19.96 -8.08 -33.30
C SER A 499 -19.60 -8.86 -32.03
N SER A 500 -18.35 -9.32 -31.93
CA SER A 500 -17.80 -10.01 -30.77
C SER A 500 -17.80 -9.11 -29.53
N ILE A 501 -17.38 -7.86 -29.67
CA ILE A 501 -17.38 -6.88 -28.58
C ILE A 501 -18.81 -6.62 -28.07
N VAL A 502 -19.75 -6.38 -28.99
CA VAL A 502 -21.16 -6.17 -28.65
C VAL A 502 -21.74 -7.41 -27.96
N GLN A 503 -21.41 -8.61 -28.43
CA GLN A 503 -21.84 -9.86 -27.81
C GLN A 503 -21.31 -9.98 -26.38
N ILE A 504 -20.01 -9.74 -26.15
CA ILE A 504 -19.41 -9.79 -24.80
C ILE A 504 -20.11 -8.77 -23.89
N VAL A 505 -20.32 -7.54 -24.36
CA VAL A 505 -21.01 -6.49 -23.59
C VAL A 505 -22.44 -6.93 -23.22
N ALA A 506 -23.19 -7.46 -24.18
CA ALA A 506 -24.58 -7.89 -23.97
C ALA A 506 -24.71 -9.10 -23.04
N GLN A 507 -23.73 -10.01 -23.04
CA GLN A 507 -23.70 -11.18 -22.14
C GLN A 507 -23.39 -10.81 -20.69
N HIS A 508 -22.86 -9.61 -20.45
CA HIS A 508 -22.38 -9.18 -19.14
C HIS A 508 -22.98 -7.83 -18.69
N PRO A 509 -24.31 -7.67 -18.64
CA PRO A 509 -24.97 -6.39 -18.36
C PRO A 509 -24.72 -5.85 -16.93
N ASN A 510 -24.34 -6.74 -16.00
CA ASN A 510 -24.10 -6.41 -14.60
C ASN A 510 -22.60 -6.29 -14.27
N LYS A 511 -21.73 -6.21 -15.27
CA LYS A 511 -20.28 -6.17 -15.10
C LYS A 511 -19.70 -4.90 -15.73
N SER A 512 -18.70 -4.33 -15.08
CA SER A 512 -17.93 -3.20 -15.61
C SER A 512 -16.99 -3.67 -16.73
N ILE A 513 -17.05 -3.01 -17.88
CA ILE A 513 -16.29 -3.42 -19.08
C ILE A 513 -15.39 -2.28 -19.54
N GLY A 514 -14.08 -2.57 -19.62
CA GLY A 514 -13.09 -1.71 -20.24
C GLY A 514 -12.72 -2.22 -21.63
N ILE A 515 -12.96 -1.41 -22.66
CA ILE A 515 -12.56 -1.69 -24.04
C ILE A 515 -11.31 -0.84 -24.32
N LEU A 516 -10.14 -1.48 -24.30
CA LEU A 516 -8.87 -0.75 -24.27
C LEU A 516 -8.16 -0.87 -25.61
N TYR A 517 -7.69 0.25 -26.14
CA TYR A 517 -6.96 0.34 -27.41
C TYR A 517 -5.54 0.87 -27.22
N HIS A 518 -4.66 0.62 -28.19
CA HIS A 518 -3.31 1.18 -28.16
C HIS A 518 -3.29 2.69 -28.46
N SER A 519 -4.11 3.16 -29.41
CA SER A 519 -4.08 4.55 -29.92
C SER A 519 -5.37 5.33 -29.64
N ASN A 520 -5.27 6.67 -29.57
CA ASN A 520 -6.43 7.55 -29.46
C ASN A 520 -7.32 7.50 -30.71
N GLU A 521 -6.73 7.27 -31.88
CA GLU A 521 -7.45 7.15 -33.15
C GLU A 521 -8.42 5.95 -33.12
N SER A 522 -7.96 4.78 -32.66
CA SER A 522 -8.83 3.60 -32.53
C SER A 522 -9.95 3.82 -31.51
N VAL A 523 -9.71 4.55 -30.41
CA VAL A 523 -10.75 4.93 -29.45
C VAL A 523 -11.81 5.82 -30.11
N LEU A 524 -11.38 6.81 -30.90
CA LEU A 524 -12.29 7.71 -31.62
C LEU A 524 -13.12 6.96 -32.67
N GLN A 525 -12.48 6.08 -33.44
CA GLN A 525 -13.17 5.28 -34.46
C GLN A 525 -14.20 4.35 -33.81
N MET A 526 -13.83 3.60 -32.77
CA MET A 526 -14.74 2.67 -32.09
C MET A 526 -15.89 3.41 -31.39
N SER A 527 -15.62 4.53 -30.72
CA SER A 527 -16.68 5.31 -30.06
C SER A 527 -17.70 5.87 -31.07
N LYS A 528 -17.25 6.40 -32.20
CA LYS A 528 -18.15 6.80 -33.31
C LYS A 528 -18.98 5.64 -33.80
N HIS A 529 -18.35 4.49 -34.07
CA HIS A 529 -19.02 3.30 -34.60
C HIS A 529 -20.07 2.73 -33.64
N MET A 530 -19.79 2.74 -32.33
CA MET A 530 -20.77 2.39 -31.29
C MET A 530 -21.97 3.34 -31.31
N ILE A 531 -21.72 4.66 -31.31
CA ILE A 531 -22.77 5.70 -31.27
C ILE A 531 -23.65 5.66 -32.53
N GLU A 532 -23.04 5.59 -33.71
CA GLU A 532 -23.74 5.54 -35.00
C GLU A 532 -24.66 4.32 -35.12
N ARG A 533 -24.30 3.21 -34.45
CA ARG A 533 -25.08 1.97 -34.41
C ARG A 533 -26.01 1.87 -33.20
N GLY A 534 -26.15 2.94 -32.43
CA GLY A 534 -27.08 3.02 -31.31
C GLY A 534 -26.63 2.31 -30.03
N PHE A 535 -25.36 1.95 -29.90
CA PHE A 535 -24.79 1.39 -28.67
C PHE A 535 -24.29 2.50 -27.76
N GLN A 536 -24.67 2.43 -26.48
CA GLN A 536 -24.16 3.35 -25.47
C GLN A 536 -22.72 2.99 -25.12
N CYS A 537 -21.84 3.99 -25.15
CA CYS A 537 -20.47 3.87 -24.71
C CYS A 537 -19.99 5.18 -24.06
N GLU A 538 -19.09 5.04 -23.10
CA GLU A 538 -18.31 6.14 -22.54
C GLU A 538 -16.88 6.03 -23.05
N PHE A 539 -16.21 7.14 -23.29
CA PHE A 539 -14.89 7.15 -23.89
C PHE A 539 -14.01 8.30 -23.41
N LYS A 540 -12.70 8.11 -23.60
CA LYS A 540 -11.68 9.15 -23.39
C LYS A 540 -10.57 9.03 -24.43
N TYR A 541 -10.31 10.14 -25.12
CA TYR A 541 -9.17 10.30 -26.01
C TYR A 541 -8.61 11.73 -25.91
N ASN A 542 -7.37 11.92 -26.38
CA ASN A 542 -6.78 13.25 -26.52
C ASN A 542 -6.83 13.66 -28.00
N ASP A 543 -7.42 14.83 -28.28
CA ASP A 543 -7.46 15.39 -29.62
C ASP A 543 -6.07 15.90 -30.06
N THR A 544 -5.75 15.74 -31.34
CA THR A 544 -4.46 16.09 -31.94
C THR A 544 -4.48 17.40 -32.74
N ASP A 545 -5.64 18.00 -32.99
CA ASP A 545 -5.80 19.19 -33.85
C ASP A 545 -5.65 20.54 -33.12
N GLY A 546 -4.45 20.81 -32.59
CA GLY A 546 -3.97 22.19 -32.37
C GLY A 546 -4.08 22.75 -30.96
N GLU A 547 -4.99 22.24 -30.12
CA GLU A 547 -4.93 22.40 -28.67
C GLU A 547 -5.28 21.04 -28.04
N LYS A 548 -4.51 20.58 -27.05
CA LYS A 548 -4.70 19.27 -26.39
C LYS A 548 -6.01 19.25 -25.58
N HIS A 549 -7.16 19.26 -26.26
CA HIS A 549 -8.46 19.10 -25.63
C HIS A 549 -8.65 17.62 -25.29
N ASN A 550 -8.64 17.35 -23.99
CA ASN A 550 -9.01 16.05 -23.46
C ASN A 550 -10.53 15.87 -23.64
N VAL A 551 -10.94 15.01 -24.57
CA VAL A 551 -12.35 14.67 -24.78
C VAL A 551 -12.68 13.45 -23.93
N SER A 552 -13.60 13.61 -22.98
CA SER A 552 -13.96 12.55 -22.04
C SER A 552 -15.40 12.71 -21.56
N ASN A 553 -16.20 11.66 -21.68
CA ASN A 553 -17.51 11.52 -21.03
C ASN A 553 -17.56 10.34 -20.03
N LEU A 554 -16.39 9.82 -19.62
CA LEU A 554 -16.28 8.75 -18.63
C LEU A 554 -17.06 9.05 -17.36
N ASN A 555 -17.97 8.15 -16.99
CA ASN A 555 -18.68 8.15 -15.72
C ASN A 555 -18.56 6.77 -15.07
N PHE A 556 -17.67 6.69 -14.09
CA PHE A 556 -17.39 5.44 -13.39
C PHE A 556 -18.52 5.00 -12.43
N ASN A 557 -19.59 5.79 -12.27
CA ASN A 557 -20.81 5.37 -11.57
C ASN A 557 -21.77 4.55 -12.46
N THR A 558 -21.49 4.43 -13.76
CA THR A 558 -22.31 3.63 -14.71
C THR A 558 -21.59 2.34 -15.08
N LEU A 559 -22.37 1.33 -15.49
CA LEU A 559 -21.89 0.10 -16.12
C LEU A 559 -21.76 0.20 -17.64
N ILE A 560 -21.95 1.40 -18.21
CA ILE A 560 -21.78 1.62 -19.65
C ILE A 560 -20.31 1.31 -20.00
N PRO A 561 -20.03 0.56 -21.10
CA PRO A 561 -18.69 0.21 -21.51
C PRO A 561 -17.80 1.44 -21.67
N LYS A 562 -16.57 1.36 -21.14
CA LYS A 562 -15.60 2.46 -21.13
C LYS A 562 -14.49 2.19 -22.13
N ILE A 563 -14.41 3.01 -23.17
CA ILE A 563 -13.46 2.91 -24.28
C ILE A 563 -12.31 3.90 -24.06
N MET A 564 -11.09 3.42 -23.95
CA MET A 564 -9.93 4.30 -23.73
C MET A 564 -8.62 3.66 -24.16
N THR A 565 -7.55 4.44 -24.13
CA THR A 565 -6.21 3.89 -24.42
C THR A 565 -5.67 3.05 -23.26
N TYR A 566 -4.74 2.12 -23.54
CA TYR A 566 -4.00 1.35 -22.53
C TYR A 566 -3.44 2.27 -21.43
N HIS A 567 -2.84 3.39 -21.85
CA HIS A 567 -2.29 4.39 -20.95
C HIS A 567 -3.36 5.09 -20.10
N SER A 568 -4.52 5.38 -20.68
CA SER A 568 -5.63 6.02 -19.94
C SER A 568 -6.25 5.10 -18.89
N ALA A 569 -6.11 3.79 -19.05
CA ALA A 569 -6.64 2.79 -18.13
C ALA A 569 -5.75 2.53 -16.91
N LYS A 570 -4.55 3.14 -16.84
CA LYS A 570 -3.65 2.98 -15.70
C LYS A 570 -4.34 3.39 -14.39
N GLY A 571 -4.12 2.60 -13.34
CA GLY A 571 -4.77 2.76 -12.03
C GLY A 571 -6.22 2.25 -11.98
N LEU A 572 -6.91 2.12 -13.13
CA LEU A 572 -8.29 1.63 -13.19
C LEU A 572 -8.38 0.11 -13.03
N GLN A 573 -9.60 -0.40 -12.88
CA GLN A 573 -9.92 -1.82 -12.91
C GLN A 573 -11.32 -2.04 -13.49
N PHE A 574 -11.52 -3.20 -14.11
CA PHE A 574 -12.78 -3.62 -14.70
C PHE A 574 -13.02 -5.09 -14.41
N ASP A 575 -14.28 -5.49 -14.24
CA ASP A 575 -14.67 -6.90 -14.20
C ASP A 575 -14.18 -7.63 -15.44
N ILE A 576 -14.37 -7.01 -16.61
CA ILE A 576 -14.01 -7.56 -17.90
C ILE A 576 -13.18 -6.54 -18.67
N VAL A 577 -12.07 -7.00 -19.25
CA VAL A 577 -11.25 -6.21 -20.16
C VAL A 577 -11.28 -6.85 -21.54
N ILE A 578 -11.51 -6.02 -22.54
CA ILE A 578 -11.42 -6.38 -23.95
C ILE A 578 -10.30 -5.54 -24.57
N LEU A 579 -9.36 -6.19 -25.25
CA LEU A 579 -8.26 -5.58 -25.99
C LEU A 579 -8.48 -5.85 -27.49
N PRO A 580 -9.20 -5.00 -28.22
CA PRO A 580 -9.39 -5.16 -29.65
C PRO A 580 -8.14 -4.75 -30.44
N GLN A 581 -8.08 -5.18 -31.70
CA GLN A 581 -7.03 -4.82 -32.65
C GLN A 581 -5.62 -5.09 -32.12
N TYR A 582 -5.45 -6.18 -31.37
CA TYR A 582 -4.12 -6.58 -30.93
C TYR A 582 -3.23 -6.88 -32.14
N ASN A 583 -2.12 -6.15 -32.26
CA ASN A 583 -1.21 -6.22 -33.39
C ASN A 583 0.26 -6.35 -32.95
N GLY A 584 0.49 -7.04 -31.83
CA GLY A 584 1.82 -7.25 -31.26
C GLY A 584 2.34 -6.12 -30.37
N ALA A 585 3.41 -6.40 -29.63
CA ALA A 585 4.15 -5.44 -28.80
C ALA A 585 5.66 -5.77 -28.85
N PHE A 586 6.41 -5.02 -29.65
CA PHE A 586 7.78 -5.40 -30.05
C PHE A 586 8.85 -4.69 -29.22
N ASP A 587 8.61 -3.45 -28.85
CA ASP A 587 9.50 -2.64 -28.02
C ASP A 587 9.11 -2.70 -26.53
N VAL A 588 9.98 -2.18 -25.67
CA VAL A 588 9.79 -2.19 -24.21
C VAL A 588 8.57 -1.37 -23.79
N GLU A 589 8.28 -0.25 -24.45
CA GLU A 589 7.17 0.63 -24.07
C GLU A 589 5.83 0.01 -24.45
N SER A 590 5.70 -0.56 -25.65
CA SER A 590 4.49 -1.27 -26.07
C SER A 590 4.23 -2.51 -25.20
N LYS A 591 5.27 -3.24 -24.78
CA LYS A 591 5.12 -4.35 -23.83
C LYS A 591 4.64 -3.90 -22.47
N LYS A 592 5.19 -2.80 -21.92
CA LYS A 592 4.73 -2.21 -20.66
C LYS A 592 3.28 -1.72 -20.75
N ALA A 593 2.90 -1.10 -21.88
CA ALA A 593 1.52 -0.67 -22.11
C ALA A 593 0.55 -1.86 -22.18
N LEU A 594 0.94 -2.93 -22.88
CA LEU A 594 0.16 -4.17 -22.97
C LEU A 594 0.01 -4.84 -21.59
N TYR A 595 1.11 -4.93 -20.81
CA TYR A 595 1.09 -5.44 -19.44
C TYR A 595 0.08 -4.67 -18.59
N VAL A 596 0.05 -3.34 -18.67
CA VAL A 596 -0.93 -2.54 -17.94
C VAL A 596 -2.35 -2.82 -18.38
N ALA A 597 -2.62 -2.86 -19.69
CA ALA A 597 -3.95 -3.14 -20.21
C ALA A 597 -4.49 -4.50 -19.74
N MET A 598 -3.68 -5.56 -19.85
CA MET A 598 -4.06 -6.92 -19.42
C MET A 598 -4.27 -7.01 -17.90
N THR A 599 -3.50 -6.27 -17.11
CA THR A 599 -3.62 -6.29 -15.63
C THR A 599 -4.76 -5.42 -15.07
N ARG A 600 -5.62 -4.85 -15.94
CA ARG A 600 -6.82 -4.12 -15.48
C ARG A 600 -8.02 -5.04 -15.19
N THR A 601 -7.96 -6.31 -15.58
CA THR A 601 -9.07 -7.26 -15.43
C THR A 601 -9.16 -7.85 -14.02
N MET A 602 -10.40 -8.03 -13.53
CA MET A 602 -10.72 -8.74 -12.30
C MET A 602 -11.27 -10.15 -12.54
N HIS A 603 -11.95 -10.38 -13.67
CA HIS A 603 -12.59 -11.67 -13.94
C HIS A 603 -12.20 -12.24 -15.30
N LYS A 604 -12.50 -11.49 -16.38
CA LYS A 604 -12.30 -12.00 -17.75
C LYS A 604 -11.45 -11.07 -18.59
N LEU A 605 -10.56 -11.67 -19.38
CA LEU A 605 -9.72 -10.97 -20.35
C LEU A 605 -9.98 -11.54 -21.74
N TYR A 606 -10.30 -10.65 -22.67
CA TYR A 606 -10.45 -10.92 -24.09
C TYR A 606 -9.40 -10.13 -24.85
N VAL A 607 -8.63 -10.80 -25.71
CA VAL A 607 -7.71 -10.17 -26.66
C VAL A 607 -8.18 -10.57 -28.04
N LEU A 608 -8.61 -9.59 -28.84
CA LEU A 608 -9.08 -9.80 -30.20
C LEU A 608 -8.00 -9.33 -31.17
N TYR A 609 -7.76 -10.12 -32.21
CA TYR A 609 -6.74 -9.82 -33.22
C TYR A 609 -7.23 -10.18 -34.62
N LEU A 610 -6.84 -9.36 -35.60
CA LEU A 610 -7.19 -9.53 -37.01
C LEU A 610 -6.04 -10.13 -37.85
N THR A 611 -4.86 -10.26 -37.26
CA THR A 611 -3.70 -10.83 -37.95
C THR A 611 -3.88 -12.33 -38.13
N LEU A 612 -3.46 -12.87 -39.28
CA LEU A 612 -3.56 -14.31 -39.60
C LEU A 612 -2.99 -15.21 -38.49
N GLU A 613 -1.95 -14.74 -37.82
CA GLU A 613 -1.39 -15.37 -36.62
C GLU A 613 -1.39 -14.39 -35.45
N LEU A 614 -1.45 -14.94 -34.23
CA LEU A 614 -1.21 -14.18 -33.01
C LEU A 614 0.24 -13.68 -32.99
N LEU A 615 0.45 -12.38 -32.81
CA LEU A 615 1.79 -11.77 -32.81
C LEU A 615 2.44 -11.76 -31.41
N SER A 616 3.78 -11.61 -31.38
CA SER A 616 4.55 -11.54 -30.13
C SER A 616 4.20 -10.27 -29.33
N PRO A 617 4.24 -10.31 -27.98
CA PRO A 617 4.70 -11.44 -27.15
C PRO A 617 3.66 -12.54 -26.95
N LEU A 618 2.38 -12.32 -27.27
CA LEU A 618 1.33 -13.31 -26.98
C LEU A 618 1.47 -14.58 -27.82
N LYS A 619 2.15 -14.52 -28.97
CA LYS A 619 2.56 -15.70 -29.76
C LYS A 619 3.33 -16.75 -28.94
N GLU A 620 4.12 -16.30 -27.97
CA GLU A 620 4.97 -17.18 -27.14
C GLU A 620 4.19 -17.89 -26.02
N VAL A 621 2.93 -17.52 -25.81
CA VAL A 621 2.09 -18.09 -24.77
C VAL A 621 1.63 -19.49 -25.20
N PRO A 622 1.87 -20.54 -24.38
CA PRO A 622 1.38 -21.88 -24.67
C PRO A 622 -0.15 -21.92 -24.83
N SER A 623 -0.64 -22.66 -25.83
CA SER A 623 -2.07 -22.73 -26.18
C SER A 623 -2.97 -23.29 -25.07
N HIS A 624 -2.42 -24.00 -24.08
CA HIS A 624 -3.18 -24.50 -22.94
C HIS A 624 -3.46 -23.42 -21.86
N LEU A 625 -2.89 -22.22 -21.99
CA LEU A 625 -3.09 -21.11 -21.06
C LEU A 625 -4.16 -20.12 -21.52
N TYR A 626 -4.76 -20.30 -22.70
CA TYR A 626 -5.83 -19.43 -23.20
C TYR A 626 -6.81 -20.20 -24.08
N LEU A 627 -8.00 -19.63 -24.26
CA LEU A 627 -9.03 -20.15 -25.16
C LEU A 627 -9.03 -19.37 -26.48
N LYS A 628 -9.35 -20.04 -27.59
CA LYS A 628 -9.37 -19.43 -28.94
C LYS A 628 -10.76 -18.99 -29.41
N SER A 629 -11.79 -19.31 -28.65
CA SER A 629 -13.19 -18.96 -28.93
C SER A 629 -13.73 -18.03 -27.85
N LEU A 630 -14.78 -17.28 -28.21
CA LEU A 630 -15.54 -16.44 -27.28
C LEU A 630 -16.19 -17.24 -26.15
#